data_AF-A0A3B8Z0K2-F1
#
_entry.id   AF-A0A3B8Z0K2-F1
#
_cell.length_a   1.000
_cell.length_b   1.000
_cell.length_c   1.000
_cell.angle_alpha   90.00
_cell.angle_beta   90.00
_cell.angle_gamma   90.00
#
_symmetry.space_group_name_H-M   'P 1'
#
loop_
_entity.id
_entity.type
_entity.pdbx_description
1 polymer ?
#
loop_
_entity_poly.entity_id
_entity_poly.type
_entity_poly.pdbx_seq_one_letter_code
_entity_poly.pdbx_strand_id
1 'polypeptide(L)'
;MPQKKNPYALAFVRGISGTMLGKMVSMAAVGKSPSAQMDNRIFAIGEVPRSLDAGIRTAKLLAEVVRGLSFDTELMRERASEGFIHATDLAETIMQEEGATYRQAHRLVGLAVREALAA
;
A
#
# COMPACT_ATOMS: atom_id res chain seq x y z
N MET A 1 18.70 9.37 21.28
CA MET A 1 18.57 8.33 20.23
C MET A 1 18.74 8.98 18.85
N PRO A 2 19.97 9.31 18.42
CA PRO A 2 20.22 10.03 17.17
C PRO A 2 19.79 9.28 15.90
N GLN A 3 19.81 7.94 15.92
CA GLN A 3 19.42 7.11 14.78
C GLN A 3 17.89 6.92 14.64
N LYS A 4 17.13 7.17 15.70
CA LYS A 4 15.68 6.90 15.73
C LYS A 4 14.94 8.03 15.00
N LYS A 5 14.61 7.81 13.73
CA LYS A 5 13.71 8.67 12.94
C LYS A 5 12.29 8.11 12.99
N ASN A 6 11.34 8.90 13.47
CA ASN A 6 9.94 8.51 13.51
C ASN A 6 9.24 8.97 12.21
N PRO A 7 8.49 8.09 11.51
CA PRO A 7 7.83 8.44 10.25
C PRO A 7 6.53 9.24 10.47
N TYR A 8 6.60 10.34 11.22
CA TYR A 8 5.42 11.17 11.56
C TYR A 8 4.72 11.73 10.33
N ALA A 9 5.48 12.09 9.29
CA ALA A 9 4.91 12.55 8.02
C ALA A 9 3.97 11.50 7.40
N LEU A 10 4.35 10.22 7.41
CA LEU A 10 3.51 9.13 6.90
C LEU A 10 2.28 8.90 7.78
N ALA A 11 2.41 9.04 9.10
CA ALA A 11 1.28 8.98 10.02
C ALA A 11 0.27 10.11 9.75
N PHE A 12 0.76 11.32 9.45
CA PHE A 12 -0.07 12.46 9.07
C PHE A 12 -0.78 12.23 7.74
N VAL A 13 -0.07 11.74 6.71
CA VAL A 13 -0.67 11.37 5.41
C VAL A 13 -1.81 10.37 5.59
N ARG A 14 -1.59 9.32 6.39
CA ARG A 14 -2.62 8.33 6.72
C ARG A 14 -3.82 8.96 7.45
N GLY A 15 -3.57 9.84 8.43
CA GLY A 15 -4.62 10.53 9.19
C GLY A 15 -5.48 11.45 8.32
N ILE A 16 -4.86 12.20 7.39
CA ILE A 16 -5.61 13.04 6.45
C ILE A 16 -6.43 12.18 5.50
N SER A 17 -5.87 11.10 4.94
CA SER A 17 -6.61 10.17 4.08
C SER A 17 -7.87 9.63 4.77
N GLY A 18 -7.74 9.16 6.01
CA GLY A 18 -8.89 8.69 6.80
C GLY A 18 -9.93 9.78 7.07
N THR A 19 -9.48 11.00 7.36
CA THR A 19 -10.39 12.14 7.57
C THR A 19 -11.15 12.51 6.28
N MET A 20 -10.49 12.45 5.12
CA MET A 20 -11.12 12.73 3.82
C MET A 20 -12.21 11.73 3.48
N LEU A 21 -12.06 10.45 3.85
CA LEU A 21 -13.13 9.46 3.70
C LEU A 21 -14.40 9.87 4.47
N GLY A 22 -14.26 10.31 5.72
CA GLY A 22 -15.40 10.78 6.51
C GLY A 22 -16.08 12.01 5.90
N LYS A 23 -15.29 12.97 5.40
CA LYS A 23 -15.81 14.16 4.70
C LYS A 23 -16.54 13.79 3.42
N MET A 24 -16.01 12.86 2.63
CA MET A 24 -16.67 12.36 1.42
C MET A 24 -18.04 11.76 1.73
N VAL A 25 -18.11 10.87 2.74
CA VAL A 25 -19.38 10.25 3.17
C VAL A 25 -20.37 11.31 3.65
N SER A 26 -19.92 12.28 4.46
CA SER A 26 -20.76 13.38 4.94
C SER A 26 -21.31 14.22 3.78
N MET A 27 -20.48 14.60 2.81
CA MET A 27 -20.93 15.40 1.66
C MET A 27 -21.88 14.63 0.75
N ALA A 28 -21.65 13.33 0.55
CA ALA A 28 -22.58 12.46 -0.18
C ALA A 28 -23.94 12.35 0.54
N ALA A 29 -23.94 12.26 1.86
CA ALA A 29 -25.17 12.20 2.65
C ALA A 29 -25.97 13.51 2.60
N VAL A 30 -25.28 14.66 2.76
CA VAL A 30 -25.91 15.99 2.68
C VAL A 30 -26.47 16.26 1.27
N GLY A 31 -25.72 15.88 0.23
CA GLY A 31 -26.13 16.08 -1.16
C GLY A 31 -27.14 15.08 -1.71
N LYS A 32 -27.56 14.07 -0.92
CA LYS A 32 -28.46 13.00 -1.38
C LYS A 32 -29.85 13.51 -1.75
N SER A 33 -30.36 14.52 -1.04
CA SER A 33 -31.71 15.03 -1.24
C SER A 33 -31.74 16.10 -2.33
N PRO A 34 -32.50 15.90 -3.43
CA PRO A 34 -32.66 16.91 -4.45
C PRO A 34 -33.61 18.00 -3.97
N SER A 35 -33.17 19.25 -4.02
CA SER A 35 -33.98 20.44 -3.71
C SER A 35 -34.20 21.36 -4.92
N ALA A 36 -33.52 21.09 -6.04
CA ALA A 36 -33.40 21.99 -7.20
C ALA A 36 -32.86 23.40 -6.86
N GLN A 37 -32.29 23.56 -5.66
CA GLN A 37 -31.78 24.82 -5.11
C GLN A 37 -30.35 24.60 -4.56
N MET A 38 -29.65 25.67 -4.15
CA MET A 38 -28.28 25.58 -3.64
C MET A 38 -28.16 25.15 -2.17
N ASP A 39 -29.28 25.03 -1.45
CA ASP A 39 -29.39 24.66 -0.04
C ASP A 39 -28.68 23.33 0.29
N ASN A 40 -28.79 22.32 -0.58
CA ASN A 40 -28.10 21.03 -0.40
C ASN A 40 -26.57 21.08 -0.67
N ARG A 41 -26.04 22.23 -1.10
CA ARG A 41 -24.61 22.45 -1.39
C ARG A 41 -23.95 23.48 -0.48
N ILE A 42 -24.68 24.17 0.40
CA ILE A 42 -24.14 25.22 1.27
C ILE A 42 -22.91 24.73 2.07
N PHE A 43 -22.97 23.51 2.60
CA PHE A 43 -21.84 22.91 3.33
C PHE A 43 -20.67 22.51 2.43
N ALA A 44 -20.95 22.07 1.20
CA ALA A 44 -19.94 21.64 0.24
C ALA A 44 -19.08 22.81 -0.27
N ILE A 45 -19.67 24.00 -0.44
CA ILE A 45 -18.97 25.21 -0.92
C ILE A 45 -17.77 25.54 -0.04
N GLY A 46 -17.89 25.37 1.28
CA GLY A 46 -16.77 25.59 2.20
C GLY A 46 -15.89 24.35 2.40
N GLU A 47 -16.47 23.16 2.45
CA GLU A 47 -15.76 21.94 2.84
C GLU A 47 -14.91 21.36 1.69
N VAL A 48 -15.38 21.45 0.45
CA VAL A 48 -14.68 20.90 -0.72
C VAL A 48 -13.36 21.63 -0.99
N PRO A 49 -13.30 22.98 -1.06
CA PRO A 49 -12.02 23.68 -1.24
C PRO A 49 -11.03 23.41 -0.10
N ARG A 50 -11.49 23.42 1.17
CA ARG A 50 -10.65 23.09 2.34
C ARG A 50 -10.08 21.68 2.27
N SER A 51 -10.87 20.72 1.76
CA SER A 51 -10.46 19.33 1.58
C SER A 51 -9.46 19.18 0.43
N LEU A 52 -9.67 19.90 -0.67
CA LEU A 52 -8.72 19.95 -1.79
C LEU A 52 -7.38 20.52 -1.35
N ASP A 53 -7.37 21.64 -0.62
CA ASP A 53 -6.14 22.25 -0.09
C ASP A 53 -5.38 21.30 0.84
N ALA A 54 -6.12 20.59 1.72
CA ALA A 54 -5.53 19.58 2.59
C ALA A 54 -4.95 18.40 1.79
N GLY A 55 -5.64 17.95 0.74
CA GLY A 55 -5.16 16.94 -0.19
C GLY A 55 -3.85 17.35 -0.88
N ILE A 56 -3.80 18.57 -1.43
CA ILE A 56 -2.62 19.12 -2.09
C ILE A 56 -1.44 19.20 -1.12
N ARG A 57 -1.64 19.74 0.10
CA ARG A 57 -0.59 19.78 1.13
C ARG A 57 -0.09 18.40 1.50
N THR A 58 -1.00 17.42 1.60
CA THR A 58 -0.66 16.04 1.94
C THR A 58 0.13 15.35 0.83
N ALA A 59 -0.25 15.57 -0.43
CA ALA A 59 0.48 15.05 -1.58
C ALA A 59 1.90 15.65 -1.66
N LYS A 60 2.05 16.96 -1.41
CA LYS A 60 3.36 17.62 -1.32
C LYS A 60 4.22 17.03 -0.19
N LEU A 61 3.64 16.84 0.99
CA LEU A 61 4.34 16.20 2.11
C LEU A 61 4.83 14.78 1.74
N LEU A 62 3.97 13.97 1.12
CA LEU A 62 4.36 12.63 0.67
C LEU A 62 5.48 12.68 -0.38
N ALA A 63 5.43 13.62 -1.33
CA ALA A 63 6.47 13.81 -2.32
C ALA A 63 7.83 14.15 -1.67
N GLU A 64 7.86 15.00 -0.64
CA GLU A 64 9.08 15.29 0.12
C GLU A 64 9.61 14.06 0.86
N VAL A 65 8.71 13.24 1.44
CA VAL A 65 9.10 11.98 2.07
C VAL A 65 9.78 11.07 1.05
N VAL A 66 9.14 10.83 -0.09
CA VAL A 66 9.67 9.95 -1.15
C VAL A 66 10.99 10.47 -1.68
N ARG A 67 11.13 11.79 -1.89
CA ARG A 67 12.39 12.41 -2.34
C ARG A 67 13.53 12.23 -1.33
N GLY A 68 13.22 12.23 -0.04
CA GLY A 68 14.18 12.06 1.04
C GLY A 68 14.46 10.62 1.46
N LEU A 69 13.85 9.62 0.82
CA LEU A 69 14.10 8.22 1.13
C LEU A 69 15.51 7.81 0.71
N SER A 70 16.16 7.07 1.59
CA SER A 70 17.39 6.33 1.30
C SER A 70 17.11 4.85 1.51
N PHE A 71 17.50 4.02 0.54
CA PHE A 71 17.31 2.57 0.61
C PHE A 71 18.64 1.89 0.88
N ASP A 72 18.62 0.92 1.80
CA ASP A 72 19.71 -0.02 1.98
C ASP A 72 19.50 -1.17 0.98
N THR A 73 20.04 -1.01 -0.22
CA THR A 73 19.83 -1.96 -1.32
C THR A 73 20.49 -3.32 -1.07
N GLU A 74 21.56 -3.35 -0.26
CA GLU A 74 22.23 -4.60 0.08
C GLU A 74 21.37 -5.40 1.05
N LEU A 75 20.90 -4.76 2.13
CA LEU A 75 19.95 -5.39 3.04
C LEU A 75 18.66 -5.81 2.32
N MET A 76 18.14 -4.98 1.41
CA MET A 76 16.97 -5.36 0.60
C MET A 76 17.23 -6.61 -0.25
N ARG A 77 18.44 -6.75 -0.83
CA ARG A 77 18.83 -7.92 -1.62
C ARG A 77 18.97 -9.16 -0.75
N GLU A 78 19.65 -9.04 0.39
CA GLU A 78 19.79 -10.12 1.37
C GLU A 78 18.42 -10.65 1.78
N ARG A 79 17.51 -9.76 2.19
CA ARG A 79 16.12 -10.11 2.55
C ARG A 79 15.33 -10.72 1.41
N ALA A 80 15.59 -10.31 0.16
CA ALA A 80 14.94 -10.90 -1.00
C ALA A 80 15.42 -12.34 -1.28
N SER A 81 16.60 -12.76 -0.80
CA SER A 81 17.05 -14.15 -0.93
C SER A 81 16.61 -15.06 0.22
N GLU A 82 16.06 -14.50 1.29
CA GLU A 82 15.64 -15.24 2.47
C GLU A 82 14.27 -15.92 2.26
N GLY A 83 13.98 -16.94 3.09
CA GLY A 83 12.62 -17.47 3.23
C GLY A 83 12.07 -18.27 2.05
N PHE A 84 12.92 -18.74 1.14
CA PHE A 84 12.52 -19.55 -0.03
C PHE A 84 11.46 -18.87 -0.91
N ILE A 85 11.49 -17.55 -1.03
CA ILE A 85 10.47 -16.82 -1.83
C ILE A 85 10.46 -17.23 -3.31
N HIS A 86 11.58 -17.76 -3.82
CA HIS A 86 11.72 -18.30 -5.17
C HIS A 86 11.12 -19.71 -5.35
N ALA A 87 10.54 -20.31 -4.30
CA ALA A 87 9.87 -21.60 -4.41
C ALA A 87 8.69 -21.57 -5.38
N THR A 88 7.99 -20.44 -5.48
CA THR A 88 6.91 -20.27 -6.45
C THR A 88 7.45 -20.24 -7.87
N ASP A 89 8.53 -19.49 -8.13
CA ASP A 89 9.20 -19.46 -9.43
C ASP A 89 9.66 -20.87 -9.83
N LEU A 90 10.29 -21.62 -8.92
CA LEU A 90 10.73 -22.99 -9.17
C LEU A 90 9.56 -23.92 -9.51
N ALA A 91 8.43 -23.79 -8.83
CA ALA A 91 7.24 -24.59 -9.12
C ALA A 91 6.69 -24.26 -10.51
N GLU A 92 6.69 -22.98 -10.90
CA GLU A 92 6.30 -22.55 -12.24
C GLU A 92 7.24 -23.09 -13.32
N THR A 93 8.57 -23.01 -13.11
CA THR A 93 9.57 -23.58 -14.02
C THR A 93 9.33 -25.08 -14.23
N ILE A 94 9.12 -25.85 -13.16
CA ILE A 94 8.84 -27.29 -13.25
C ILE A 94 7.54 -27.56 -14.03
N MET A 95 6.50 -26.74 -13.84
CA MET A 95 5.28 -26.90 -14.63
C MET A 95 5.51 -26.65 -16.13
N GLN A 96 6.25 -25.58 -16.46
CA GLN A 96 6.45 -25.14 -17.84
C GLN A 96 7.42 -26.05 -18.59
N GLU A 97 8.54 -26.41 -17.96
CA GLU A 97 9.62 -27.16 -18.61
C GLU A 97 9.39 -28.68 -18.57
N GLU A 98 8.80 -29.20 -17.48
CA GLU A 98 8.61 -30.65 -17.28
C GLU A 98 7.16 -31.10 -17.54
N GLY A 99 6.27 -30.19 -17.93
CA GLY A 99 4.85 -30.50 -18.21
C GLY A 99 4.07 -31.00 -16.99
N ALA A 100 4.55 -30.72 -15.78
CA ALA A 100 3.91 -31.14 -14.54
C ALA A 100 2.64 -30.34 -14.24
N THR A 101 1.66 -30.95 -13.57
CA THR A 101 0.53 -30.18 -13.01
C THR A 101 1.01 -29.31 -11.84
N TYR A 102 0.30 -28.20 -11.58
CA TYR A 102 0.59 -27.33 -10.44
C TYR A 102 0.69 -28.08 -9.11
N ARG A 103 -0.21 -29.05 -8.88
CA ARG A 103 -0.22 -29.85 -7.66
C ARG A 103 1.07 -30.67 -7.50
N GLN A 104 1.58 -31.23 -8.60
CA GLN A 104 2.82 -32.01 -8.59
C GLN A 104 4.03 -31.10 -8.33
N ALA A 105 4.15 -30.00 -9.07
CA ALA A 105 5.24 -29.05 -8.91
C ALA A 105 5.27 -28.44 -7.49
N HIS A 106 4.13 -27.98 -6.99
CA HIS A 106 4.02 -27.44 -5.63
C HIS A 106 4.39 -28.48 -4.56
N ARG A 107 3.99 -29.75 -4.73
CA ARG A 107 4.36 -30.82 -3.79
C ARG A 107 5.86 -31.10 -3.81
N LEU A 108 6.46 -31.14 -4.99
CA LEU A 108 7.89 -31.39 -5.19
C LEU A 108 8.73 -30.27 -4.58
N VAL A 109 8.43 -29.02 -4.90
CA VAL A 109 9.13 -27.87 -4.32
C VAL A 109 8.92 -27.81 -2.81
N GLY A 110 7.71 -28.09 -2.32
CA GLY A 110 7.46 -28.16 -0.89
C GLY A 110 8.29 -29.24 -0.16
N LEU A 111 8.63 -30.35 -0.81
CA LEU A 111 9.57 -31.34 -0.28
C LEU A 111 10.99 -30.77 -0.23
N ALA A 112 11.45 -30.17 -1.34
CA ALA A 112 12.79 -29.58 -1.42
C ALA A 112 13.01 -28.48 -0.37
N VAL A 113 12.02 -27.60 -0.15
CA VAL A 113 12.08 -26.56 0.89
C VAL A 113 12.17 -27.17 2.29
N ARG A 114 11.43 -28.25 2.57
CA ARG A 114 11.52 -28.95 3.87
C ARG A 114 12.89 -29.57 4.10
N GLU A 115 13.48 -30.17 3.08
CA GLU A 115 14.83 -30.72 3.16
C GLU A 115 15.86 -29.63 3.38
N ALA A 116 15.76 -28.51 2.65
CA ALA A 116 16.67 -27.37 2.80
C ALA A 116 16.56 -26.67 4.17
N LEU A 117 15.38 -26.69 4.80
CA LEU A 117 15.18 -26.20 6.16
C LEU A 117 15.74 -27.13 7.25
N ALA A 118 15.94 -28.41 6.94
CA ALA A 118 16.42 -29.42 7.88
C ALA A 118 17.95 -29.61 7.84
N ALA A 119 18.60 -29.08 6.80
CA ALA A 119 20.06 -29.04 6.64
C ALA A 119 20.67 -27.83 7.36
#